data_AF-A0A3N6NNV7-F1
#
_entry.id   AF-A0A3N6NNV7-F1
#
_cell.length_a   1.000
_cell.length_b   1.000
_cell.length_c   1.000
_cell.angle_alpha   90.00
_cell.angle_beta   90.00
_cell.angle_gamma   90.00
#
_symmetry.space_group_name_H-M   'P 1'
#
loop_
_entity.id
_entity.type
_entity.pdbx_description
1 polymer ?
#
loop_
_entity_poly.entity_id
_entity_poly.type
_entity_poly.pdbx_seq_one_letter_code
_entity_poly.pdbx_strand_id
1 'polypeptide(L)' 'MKASVAISQEVQLDRLLAKLIHTVIEHAGAEKGFILKEDKGEWEIIAMEGIRLQNQLPIRL' A
#
# COMPACT_ATOMS: atom_id res chain seq x y z
N MET A 1 -22.02 18.17 12.64
CA MET A 1 -20.62 17.68 12.64
C MET A 1 -20.08 17.82 11.23
N LYS A 2 -18.96 18.52 11.05
CA LYS A 2 -18.53 19.05 9.75
C LYS A 2 -17.92 17.95 8.90
N ALA A 3 -18.45 17.74 7.69
CA ALA A 3 -17.94 16.80 6.69
C ALA A 3 -16.40 16.86 6.52
N SER A 4 -15.81 18.04 6.71
CA SER A 4 -14.36 18.25 6.68
C SER A 4 -13.56 17.36 7.64
N VAL A 5 -14.10 17.02 8.82
CA VAL A 5 -13.41 16.17 9.81
C VAL A 5 -13.42 14.71 9.37
N ALA A 6 -14.56 14.21 8.89
CA ALA A 6 -14.68 12.85 8.36
C ALA A 6 -13.79 12.65 7.12
N ILE A 7 -13.79 13.63 6.20
CA ILE A 7 -12.89 13.64 5.04
C ILE A 7 -11.42 13.68 5.49
N SER A 8 -11.08 14.48 6.50
CA SER A 8 -9.70 14.56 7.01
C SER A 8 -9.24 13.24 7.65
N GLN A 9 -10.13 12.50 8.30
CA GLN A 9 -9.84 11.19 8.87
C GLN A 9 -9.63 10.13 7.77
N GLU A 10 -10.47 10.15 6.73
CA GLU A 10 -10.32 9.24 5.58
C GLU A 10 -8.97 9.46 4.87
N VAL A 11 -8.61 10.73 4.63
CA VAL A 11 -7.30 11.09 4.03
C VAL A 11 -6.12 10.62 4.89
N GLN A 12 -6.27 10.53 6.21
CA GLN A 12 -5.24 9.98 7.08
C GLN A 12 -5.13 8.46 6.99
N LEU A 13 -6.26 7.77 6.86
CA LEU A 13 -6.29 6.32 6.71
C LEU A 13 -5.62 5.88 5.41
N ASP A 14 -5.95 6.51 4.29
CA ASP A 14 -5.32 6.22 2.99
C ASP A 14 -3.80 6.39 3.04
N ARG A 15 -3.34 7.48 3.67
CA ARG A 15 -1.90 7.75 3.85
C ARG A 15 -1.22 6.73 4.75
N LEU A 16 -1.92 6.23 5.78
CA LEU A 16 -1.39 5.22 6.67
C LEU A 16 -1.26 3.87 5.95
N LEU A 17 -2.30 3.46 5.22
CA LEU A 17 -2.30 2.22 4.43
C LEU A 17 -1.22 2.23 3.36
N ALA A 18 -1.06 3.35 2.64
CA ALA A 18 -0.01 3.51 1.64
C ALA A 18 1.41 3.37 2.24
N LYS A 19 1.67 3.99 3.40
CA LYS A 19 2.96 3.85 4.09
C LYS A 19 3.20 2.43 4.58
N LEU A 20 2.17 1.82 5.17
CA LEU A 20 2.26 0.47 5.72
C LEU A 20 2.60 -0.55 4.62
N ILE A 21 1.85 -0.53 3.52
CA ILE A 21 2.05 -1.50 2.43
C ILE A 21 3.41 -1.30 1.74
N HIS A 22 3.85 -0.04 1.57
CA HIS A 22 5.16 0.27 1.04
C HIS A 22 6.29 -0.32 1.91
N THR A 23 6.26 -0.05 3.22
CA THR A 23 7.25 -0.59 4.16
C THR A 23 7.24 -2.12 4.16
N VAL A 24 6.06 -2.76 4.17
CA VAL A 24 5.96 -4.23 4.18
C VAL A 24 6.53 -4.82 2.89
N ILE A 25 6.16 -4.30 1.72
CA ILE A 25 6.65 -4.83 0.43
C ILE A 25 8.15 -4.64 0.29
N GLU A 26 8.67 -3.47 0.67
CA GLU A 26 10.11 -3.15 0.62
C GLU A 26 10.93 -4.14 1.45
N HIS A 27 10.50 -4.40 2.68
CA HIS A 27 11.24 -5.28 3.59
C HIS A 27 11.00 -6.77 3.31
N ALA A 28 9.87 -7.12 2.70
CA ALA A 28 9.59 -8.48 2.24
C ALA A 28 10.37 -8.86 0.97
N GLY A 29 11.00 -7.89 0.29
CA GLY A 29 11.59 -8.10 -1.03
C GLY A 29 10.55 -8.43 -2.10
N ALA A 30 9.30 -8.00 -1.90
CA ALA A 30 8.21 -8.28 -2.82
C ALA A 30 8.14 -7.22 -3.92
N GLU A 31 7.68 -7.62 -5.11
CA GLU A 31 7.49 -6.68 -6.23
C GLU A 31 6.11 -6.02 -6.20
N LYS A 32 5.11 -6.69 -5.60
CA LYS A 32 3.72 -6.24 -5.48
C LYS A 32 3.11 -6.75 -4.18
N GLY A 33 2.17 -6.00 -3.63
CA GLY A 33 1.39 -6.41 -2.46
C GLY A 33 0.03 -5.74 -2.42
N PHE A 34 -0.88 -6.37 -1.66
CA PHE A 34 -2.26 -5.93 -1.47
C PHE A 34 -2.61 -6.00 0.02
N ILE A 35 -3.38 -5.03 0.51
CA ILE A 35 -4.05 -5.12 1.81
C ILE A 35 -5.50 -5.48 1.52
N LEU A 36 -5.95 -6.57 2.13
CA LEU A 36 -7.32 -7.06 2.02
C LEU A 36 -8.06 -6.78 3.33
N LYS A 37 -9.31 -6.36 3.23
CA LYS A 37 -10.23 -6.25 4.36
C LYS A 37 -11.39 -7.19 4.13
N GLU A 38 -11.69 -8.01 5.13
CA GLU A 38 -12.90 -8.81 5.15
C GLU A 38 -14.06 -7.95 5.68
N ASP A 39 -15.18 -7.95 4.97
CA ASP A 39 -16.45 -7.38 5.42
C ASP A 39 -17.58 -8.35 5.07
N LYS A 40 -18.21 -8.93 6.10
CA LYS A 40 -19.37 -9.84 5.98
C LYS A 40 -19.12 -11.04 5.05
N GLY A 41 -17.91 -11.61 5.07
CA GLY A 41 -17.53 -12.75 4.23
C GLY A 41 -17.05 -12.38 2.83
N GLU A 42 -17.07 -11.10 2.46
CA GLU A 42 -16.50 -10.60 1.21
C GLU A 42 -15.12 -9.98 1.48
N TRP A 43 -14.19 -10.17 0.54
CA TRP A 43 -12.84 -9.61 0.63
C TRP A 43 -12.67 -8.46 -0.35
N GLU A 44 -12.30 -7.30 0.18
CA GLU A 44 -12.04 -6.10 -0.62
C GLU A 44 -10.55 -5.72 -0.57
N ILE A 45 -10.01 -5.31 -1.72
CA ILE A 45 -8.68 -4.70 -1.80
C ILE A 45 -8.81 -3.25 -1.34
N ILE A 46 -8.18 -2.92 -0.20
CA ILE A 46 -8.21 -1.57 0.37
C ILE A 46 -6.92 -0.78 0.15
N ALA A 47 -5.84 -1.47 -0.25
CA ALA A 47 -4.62 -0.82 -0.74
C ALA A 47 -3.82 -1.79 -1.62
N MET A 48 -3.08 -1.25 -2.59
CA MET A 48 -2.14 -2.00 -3.43
C MET A 48 -0.90 -1.18 -3.68
N GLU A 49 0.25 -1.83 -3.79
CA GLU A 49 1.53 -1.17 -4.03
C GLU A 49 2.46 -2.09 -4.83
N GLY A 50 3.33 -1.49 -5.64
CA GLY A 50 4.25 -2.22 -6.51
C GLY A 50 5.62 -1.56 -6.52
N ILE A 51 6.62 -2.25 -5.98
CA ILE A 51 8.00 -1.77 -5.95
C ILE A 51 8.76 -2.41 -7.11
N ARG A 52 9.24 -1.60 -8.05
CA ARG A 52 10.22 -2.06 -9.03
C ARG A 52 11.57 -2.16 -8.34
N LEU A 53 12.01 -3.39 -8.07
CA LEU A 53 13.38 -3.68 -7.66
C LEU A 53 14.32 -3.29 -8.81
N GLN A 54 14.99 -2.15 -8.70
CA GLN A 54 16.02 -1.74 -9.66
C GLN A 54 17.27 -2.57 -9.44
N ASN A 55 17.28 -3.82 -9.94
CA ASN A 55 18.52 -4.57 -10.07
C ASN A 55 19.29 -4.03 -11.29
N GLN A 56 20.07 -2.96 -11.08
CA GLN A 56 21.07 -2.53 -12.06
C GLN A 56 22.29 -3.47 -11.97
N LEU A 57 22.31 -4.51 -12.80
CA LEU A 57 23.58 -5.17 -13.13
C LEU A 57 24.34 -4.26 -14.09
N PRO A 58 25.55 -3.77 -13.76
CA PRO A 58 26.37 -3.09 -14.74
C PRO A 58 26.77 -4.13 -15.80
N ILE A 59 26.32 -3.91 -17.04
CA ILE A 59 26.80 -4.66 -18.20
C ILE A 59 28.31 -4.40 -18.30
N ARG A 60 29.12 -5.41 -17.95
CA ARG A 60 30.52 -5.48 -18.37
C ARG A 60 30.54 -6.19 -19.72
N LEU A 61 30.73 -5.42 -20.78
CA LEU A 61 31.28 -5.89 -22.05
C LEU A 61 32.75 -5.48 -22.09
#